data_AF-A0A016TYE2-F1
#
_entry.id   AF-A0A016TYE2-F1
#
_cell.length_a   1.000
_cell.length_b   1.000
_cell.length_c   1.000
_cell.angle_alpha   90.00
_cell.angle_beta   90.00
_cell.angle_gamma   90.00
#
_symmetry.space_group_name_H-M   'P 1'
#
loop_
_entity.id
_entity.type
_entity.pdbx_description
1 polymer ?
#
loop_
_entity_poly.entity_id
_entity_poly.type
_entity_poly.pdbx_seq_one_letter_code
_entity_poly.pdbx_strand_id
1 'polypeptide(L)'
;MTRVVLCLAVVAFAYAAPPIVPQPAQPVAAKPEPAKTAPAKPGAATSGFVKPVPIKPELLKFEPIVLEPVDPEPALSQLDEVVEASGPCDDGVNNVIQVADVGDSLRIHTKGVVAHTYDENGNPTCYKGRARLSLPGIIKLVNGTIIVTAPSDLKKSGDVLMTLTKNSRFVGTVCKDGNSKSRLISDDLCRHSLAPDFEEELLTLLGTPGIYDLTTIENMAGVGAVIKLESINAASRMLVKGDWQSISTLVSDGQVVARVKAPSNGDWLYVN
;
A
#
# COMPACT_ATOMS: atom_id res chain seq x y z
N MET A 1 6.66 9.38 15.88
CA MET A 1 5.52 8.45 15.69
C MET A 1 4.32 9.16 15.10
N THR A 2 3.81 10.23 15.73
CA THR A 2 2.81 11.18 15.19
C THR A 2 2.97 11.40 13.69
N ARG A 3 4.13 11.90 13.23
CA ARG A 3 4.42 12.14 11.80
C ARG A 3 4.22 10.95 10.85
N VAL A 4 4.36 9.69 11.29
CA VAL A 4 4.14 8.51 10.43
C VAL A 4 2.65 8.20 10.26
N VAL A 5 1.87 8.35 11.34
CA VAL A 5 0.40 8.19 11.25
C VAL A 5 -0.21 9.40 10.52
N LEU A 6 0.34 10.59 10.75
CA LEU A 6 0.06 11.78 9.96
C LEU A 6 0.41 11.55 8.48
N CYS A 7 1.51 10.89 8.11
CA CYS A 7 1.80 10.61 6.70
C CYS A 7 0.72 9.73 6.02
N LEU A 8 0.10 8.79 6.75
CA LEU A 8 -1.07 8.04 6.25
C LEU A 8 -2.33 8.92 6.11
N ALA A 9 -2.41 10.04 6.84
CA ALA A 9 -3.43 11.08 6.67
C ALA A 9 -3.10 12.05 5.51
N VAL A 10 -1.83 12.46 5.38
CA VAL A 10 -1.30 13.39 4.35
C VAL A 10 -1.47 12.80 2.96
N VAL A 11 -1.09 11.52 2.77
CA VAL A 11 -1.29 10.78 1.50
C VAL A 11 -2.77 10.71 1.12
N ALA A 12 -3.65 10.73 2.11
CA ALA A 12 -5.08 10.66 1.89
C ALA A 12 -5.69 12.03 1.50
N PHE A 13 -5.28 13.13 2.14
CA PHE A 13 -5.94 14.44 1.99
C PHE A 13 -5.23 15.52 1.19
N ALA A 14 -3.92 15.42 0.95
CA ALA A 14 -3.19 16.56 0.41
C ALA A 14 -2.90 16.49 -1.11
N TYR A 15 -3.00 15.32 -1.78
CA TYR A 15 -2.42 15.08 -3.11
C TYR A 15 -3.23 14.03 -3.95
N ALA A 16 -3.80 14.32 -5.16
CA ALA A 16 -5.09 13.68 -5.59
C ALA A 16 -5.65 13.33 -7.06
N ALA A 17 -4.99 13.33 -8.25
CA ALA A 17 -5.60 12.90 -9.57
C ALA A 17 -4.72 12.98 -10.87
N PRO A 18 -4.96 12.23 -11.96
CA PRO A 18 -4.10 12.21 -13.15
C PRO A 18 -4.41 13.25 -14.27
N PRO A 19 -3.47 13.46 -15.22
CA PRO A 19 -3.67 14.31 -16.40
C PRO A 19 -4.50 13.63 -17.50
N ILE A 20 -5.02 14.43 -18.45
CA ILE A 20 -5.61 13.94 -19.70
C ILE A 20 -5.11 14.81 -20.87
N VAL A 21 -4.62 14.15 -21.93
CA VAL A 21 -4.43 14.72 -23.28
C VAL A 21 -5.16 13.78 -24.27
N PRO A 22 -5.98 14.29 -25.21
CA PRO A 22 -6.86 13.45 -26.02
C PRO A 22 -6.13 12.67 -27.14
N GLN A 23 -6.64 11.47 -27.45
CA GLN A 23 -6.19 10.64 -28.59
C GLN A 23 -7.08 10.81 -29.83
N PRO A 24 -6.51 10.86 -31.05
CA PRO A 24 -7.20 10.53 -32.30
C PRO A 24 -7.34 9.00 -32.49
N ALA A 25 -8.33 8.57 -33.27
CA ALA A 25 -8.72 7.15 -33.41
C ALA A 25 -7.91 6.34 -34.45
N GLN A 26 -7.94 5.01 -34.31
CA GLN A 26 -7.36 4.03 -35.23
C GLN A 26 -8.25 3.72 -36.45
N PRO A 27 -7.65 3.35 -37.61
CA PRO A 27 -8.25 2.46 -38.60
C PRO A 27 -7.77 1.01 -38.44
N VAL A 28 -8.62 0.02 -38.78
CA VAL A 28 -8.34 -1.43 -38.63
C VAL A 28 -8.46 -2.17 -39.98
N ALA A 29 -7.42 -2.92 -40.38
CA ALA A 29 -7.43 -4.06 -41.33
C ALA A 29 -5.98 -4.57 -41.55
N ALA A 30 -5.68 -5.83 -41.88
CA ALA A 30 -6.40 -7.11 -41.73
C ALA A 30 -5.37 -8.28 -41.84
N LYS A 31 -5.73 -9.49 -41.40
CA LYS A 31 -4.85 -10.68 -41.38
C LYS A 31 -4.79 -11.38 -42.76
N PRO A 32 -3.64 -11.99 -43.12
CA PRO A 32 -3.69 -13.35 -43.67
C PRO A 32 -2.65 -14.34 -43.07
N GLU A 33 -2.91 -15.63 -43.29
CA GLU A 33 -2.16 -16.84 -42.88
C GLU A 33 -2.50 -17.93 -43.93
N PRO A 34 -1.90 -19.15 -43.95
CA PRO A 34 -0.56 -19.60 -43.55
C PRO A 34 0.21 -20.35 -44.67
N ALA A 35 1.50 -20.67 -44.45
CA ALA A 35 2.20 -21.79 -45.10
C ALA A 35 3.22 -22.41 -44.11
N LYS A 36 3.04 -23.63 -43.59
CA LYS A 36 3.17 -24.97 -44.22
C LYS A 36 4.61 -25.39 -44.57
N THR A 37 5.28 -26.08 -43.64
CA THR A 37 6.34 -27.07 -43.96
C THR A 37 6.34 -28.21 -42.93
N ALA A 38 6.64 -29.44 -43.36
CA ALA A 38 6.79 -30.66 -42.55
C ALA A 38 7.53 -31.73 -43.39
N PRO A 39 7.88 -32.91 -42.85
CA PRO A 39 8.45 -33.22 -41.53
C PRO A 39 9.86 -33.88 -41.65
N ALA A 40 10.59 -34.01 -40.53
CA ALA A 40 11.87 -34.74 -40.48
C ALA A 40 11.70 -36.16 -39.87
N LYS A 41 12.53 -37.12 -40.31
CA LYS A 41 12.47 -38.54 -39.91
C LYS A 41 12.88 -38.79 -38.45
N PRO A 42 12.19 -39.68 -37.71
CA PRO A 42 12.76 -40.44 -36.60
C PRO A 42 13.67 -41.57 -37.11
N GLY A 43 14.68 -41.94 -36.33
CA GLY A 43 15.51 -43.14 -36.56
C GLY A 43 15.35 -44.18 -35.45
N ALA A 44 15.48 -45.46 -35.80
CA ALA A 44 15.69 -46.56 -34.84
C ALA A 44 17.19 -46.62 -34.45
N ALA A 45 17.68 -47.33 -33.43
CA ALA A 45 17.07 -48.36 -32.54
C ALA A 45 17.60 -48.13 -31.08
N THR A 46 17.50 -48.99 -30.05
CA THR A 46 17.17 -50.43 -29.92
C THR A 46 16.57 -50.71 -28.54
N SER A 47 15.87 -51.84 -28.35
CA SER A 47 15.40 -52.30 -27.05
C SER A 47 16.47 -53.11 -26.28
N GLY A 48 16.57 -52.88 -24.96
CA GLY A 48 17.39 -53.69 -24.04
C GLY A 48 16.55 -54.20 -22.87
N PHE A 49 16.29 -55.51 -22.82
CA PHE A 49 15.56 -56.14 -21.72
C PHE A 49 16.48 -56.34 -20.50
N VAL A 50 16.10 -55.81 -19.34
CA VAL A 50 16.69 -56.16 -18.03
C VAL A 50 15.65 -56.94 -17.23
N LYS A 51 16.06 -58.08 -16.67
CA LYS A 51 15.16 -58.97 -15.91
C LYS A 51 14.93 -58.43 -14.49
N PRO A 52 13.71 -58.55 -13.92
CA PRO A 52 13.47 -58.19 -12.53
C PRO A 52 14.20 -59.15 -11.59
N VAL A 53 14.84 -58.60 -10.55
CA VAL A 53 15.45 -59.36 -9.44
C VAL A 53 14.43 -59.47 -8.31
N PRO A 54 14.15 -60.67 -7.76
CA PRO A 54 13.19 -60.82 -6.68
C PRO A 54 13.77 -60.32 -5.34
N ILE A 55 13.27 -59.19 -4.85
CA ILE A 55 13.62 -58.68 -3.51
C ILE A 55 12.81 -59.46 -2.47
N LYS A 56 13.52 -60.08 -1.52
CA LYS A 56 12.96 -60.86 -0.42
C LYS A 56 12.68 -59.92 0.77
N PRO A 57 11.45 -59.85 1.31
CA PRO A 57 11.15 -58.97 2.43
C PRO A 57 11.65 -59.58 3.75
N GLU A 58 12.77 -59.09 4.27
CA GLU A 58 13.15 -59.34 5.66
C GLU A 58 12.49 -58.30 6.57
N LEU A 59 11.76 -58.76 7.59
CA LEU A 59 11.19 -57.87 8.60
C LEU A 59 12.31 -57.34 9.51
N LEU A 60 12.74 -56.11 9.26
CA LEU A 60 13.47 -55.33 10.25
C LEU A 60 12.57 -55.15 11.49
N LYS A 61 13.02 -55.72 12.61
CA LYS A 61 12.39 -55.50 13.91
C LYS A 61 12.69 -54.07 14.36
N PHE A 62 11.66 -53.28 14.60
CA PHE A 62 11.80 -51.99 15.26
C PHE A 62 11.93 -52.21 16.77
N GLU A 63 13.04 -51.76 17.34
CA GLU A 63 13.16 -51.59 18.79
C GLU A 63 12.46 -50.29 19.20
N PRO A 64 11.80 -50.23 20.38
CA PRO A 64 11.04 -49.06 20.79
C PRO A 64 11.96 -47.88 21.12
N ILE A 65 11.70 -46.73 20.50
CA ILE A 65 12.45 -45.49 20.73
C ILE A 65 12.19 -45.01 22.17
N VAL A 66 13.25 -44.96 22.98
CA VAL A 66 13.23 -44.25 24.26
C VAL A 66 13.39 -42.76 23.96
N LEU A 67 12.39 -41.96 24.34
CA LEU A 67 12.41 -40.51 24.18
C LEU A 67 12.97 -39.86 25.46
N GLU A 68 14.16 -39.27 25.35
CA GLU A 68 14.67 -38.35 26.36
C GLU A 68 13.96 -36.99 26.24
N PRO A 69 13.65 -36.28 27.34
CA PRO A 69 12.99 -34.98 27.29
C PRO A 69 13.96 -33.91 26.79
N VAL A 70 13.60 -33.25 25.68
CA VAL A 70 14.36 -32.12 25.12
C VAL A 70 13.88 -30.81 25.77
N ASP A 71 14.82 -30.01 26.29
CA ASP A 71 14.53 -28.72 26.91
C ASP A 71 13.88 -27.72 25.93
N PRO A 72 12.80 -27.00 26.30
CA PRO A 72 12.02 -26.21 25.38
C PRO A 72 12.36 -24.71 25.37
N GLU A 73 13.48 -24.28 24.77
CA GLU A 73 13.64 -22.92 24.22
C GLU A 73 14.87 -22.78 23.29
N PRO A 74 14.88 -21.86 22.28
CA PRO A 74 13.81 -21.03 21.77
C PRO A 74 13.56 -21.26 20.26
N ALA A 75 12.64 -22.16 19.90
CA ALA A 75 12.27 -22.44 18.50
C ALA A 75 11.34 -21.37 17.87
N LEU A 76 11.67 -20.09 18.04
CA LEU A 76 10.84 -18.93 17.65
C LEU A 76 11.47 -18.03 16.57
N SER A 77 12.59 -18.44 15.97
CA SER A 77 13.38 -17.64 15.02
C SER A 77 13.61 -18.31 13.64
N GLN A 78 12.97 -19.46 13.37
CA GLN A 78 13.14 -20.22 12.11
C GLN A 78 11.81 -20.70 11.48
N LEU A 79 10.70 -20.03 11.81
CA LEU A 79 9.46 -20.12 11.03
C LEU A 79 9.25 -18.78 10.31
N ASP A 80 8.71 -18.85 9.10
CA ASP A 80 8.41 -17.71 8.20
C ASP A 80 9.62 -16.95 7.59
N GLU A 81 10.73 -17.64 7.31
CA GLU A 81 11.55 -17.32 6.12
C GLU A 81 11.47 -18.46 5.08
N VAL A 82 10.23 -18.76 4.67
CA VAL A 82 10.01 -19.20 3.29
C VAL A 82 10.48 -18.07 2.39
N VAL A 83 11.26 -18.37 1.35
CA VAL A 83 11.59 -17.41 0.29
C VAL A 83 10.32 -17.16 -0.54
N GLU A 84 9.39 -16.38 0.02
CA GLU A 84 8.19 -15.91 -0.65
C GLU A 84 8.63 -15.09 -1.86
N ALA A 85 8.42 -15.63 -3.06
CA ALA A 85 8.90 -15.05 -4.31
C ALA A 85 8.58 -13.55 -4.36
N SER A 86 9.63 -12.73 -4.40
CA SER A 86 9.50 -11.27 -4.42
C SER A 86 8.81 -10.86 -5.71
N GLY A 87 7.50 -10.65 -5.63
CA GLY A 87 6.70 -10.18 -6.75
C GLY A 87 7.27 -8.89 -7.32
N PRO A 88 7.02 -8.61 -8.62
CA PRO A 88 7.71 -7.56 -9.36
C PRO A 88 7.63 -6.19 -8.68
N CYS A 89 8.63 -5.36 -8.94
CA CYS A 89 8.72 -4.01 -8.39
C CYS A 89 9.11 -2.97 -9.45
N ASP A 90 8.35 -2.95 -10.54
CA ASP A 90 8.52 -1.97 -11.60
C ASP A 90 7.90 -0.63 -11.16
N ASP A 91 8.66 0.47 -11.31
CA ASP A 91 8.22 1.81 -10.89
C ASP A 91 7.02 2.29 -11.72
N GLY A 92 6.00 2.82 -11.05
CA GLY A 92 4.72 3.19 -11.66
C GLY A 92 3.81 2.02 -12.02
N VAL A 93 4.20 0.78 -11.69
CA VAL A 93 3.35 -0.42 -11.85
C VAL A 93 3.04 -1.02 -10.48
N ASN A 94 4.07 -1.39 -9.72
CA ASN A 94 3.90 -2.16 -8.49
C ASN A 94 3.98 -1.32 -7.22
N ASN A 95 4.82 -0.28 -7.19
CA ASN A 95 5.01 0.59 -6.02
C ASN A 95 3.88 1.62 -5.82
N VAL A 96 2.73 1.41 -6.47
CA VAL A 96 1.64 2.38 -6.64
C VAL A 96 0.56 2.26 -5.55
N ILE A 97 0.30 3.39 -4.89
CA ILE A 97 -0.87 3.65 -4.05
C ILE A 97 -1.85 4.51 -4.85
N GLN A 98 -3.09 4.05 -4.99
CA GLN A 98 -4.20 4.93 -5.34
C GLN A 98 -4.97 5.33 -4.08
N VAL A 99 -5.64 6.48 -4.13
CA VAL A 99 -6.60 6.94 -3.13
C VAL A 99 -7.92 7.24 -3.85
N ALA A 100 -9.03 7.04 -3.17
CA ALA A 100 -10.36 7.33 -3.69
C ALA A 100 -11.30 7.78 -2.56
N ASP A 101 -12.31 8.57 -2.91
CA ASP A 101 -13.35 9.02 -2.00
C ASP A 101 -14.18 7.85 -1.43
N VAL A 102 -14.77 8.04 -0.25
CA VAL A 102 -15.60 7.03 0.44
C VAL A 102 -16.94 7.65 0.86
N GLY A 103 -17.96 7.37 0.06
CA GLY A 103 -19.30 7.96 0.18
C GLY A 103 -19.48 9.15 -0.74
N ASP A 104 -20.75 9.52 -0.97
CA ASP A 104 -21.13 10.49 -2.01
C ASP A 104 -21.25 11.92 -1.49
N SER A 105 -21.03 12.90 -2.37
CA SER A 105 -21.43 14.31 -2.21
C SER A 105 -20.90 15.02 -0.93
N LEU A 106 -19.59 14.96 -0.72
CA LEU A 106 -18.90 15.74 0.32
C LEU A 106 -18.44 17.11 -0.23
N ARG A 107 -17.84 17.96 0.60
CA ARG A 107 -17.37 19.29 0.16
C ARG A 107 -16.05 19.24 -0.60
N ILE A 108 -15.21 18.24 -0.35
CA ILE A 108 -13.89 18.06 -0.92
C ILE A 108 -13.78 16.63 -1.44
N HIS A 109 -13.39 16.50 -2.70
CA HIS A 109 -13.40 15.26 -3.49
C HIS A 109 -12.04 15.03 -4.17
N THR A 110 -11.67 13.76 -4.38
CA THR A 110 -10.43 13.32 -5.02
C THR A 110 -10.70 12.50 -6.28
N LYS A 111 -9.93 12.70 -7.36
CA LYS A 111 -10.27 12.12 -8.68
C LYS A 111 -9.21 11.17 -9.25
N GLY A 112 -9.00 10.03 -8.58
CA GLY A 112 -8.10 8.97 -9.08
C GLY A 112 -6.63 9.24 -8.75
N VAL A 113 -6.39 9.72 -7.52
CA VAL A 113 -5.09 9.91 -6.89
C VAL A 113 -4.09 8.80 -7.26
N VAL A 114 -2.84 9.16 -7.57
CA VAL A 114 -1.75 8.19 -7.70
C VAL A 114 -0.47 8.70 -7.02
N ALA A 115 0.01 7.93 -6.05
CA ALA A 115 1.30 8.11 -5.39
C ALA A 115 2.16 6.85 -5.57
N HIS A 116 3.47 7.04 -5.66
CA HIS A 116 4.49 5.99 -5.77
C HIS A 116 5.28 5.92 -4.46
N THR A 117 5.69 4.72 -4.07
CA THR A 117 6.47 4.46 -2.85
C THR A 117 7.92 4.10 -3.17
N TYR A 118 8.84 4.65 -2.37
CA TYR A 118 10.28 4.44 -2.51
C TYR A 118 10.97 4.31 -1.13
N ASP A 119 12.22 3.83 -1.13
CA ASP A 119 13.11 3.85 0.04
C ASP A 119 13.75 5.24 0.24
N GLU A 120 14.64 5.36 1.22
CA GLU A 120 15.39 6.59 1.51
C GLU A 120 16.39 7.00 0.41
N ASN A 121 16.73 6.08 -0.50
CA ASN A 121 17.65 6.28 -1.62
C ASN A 121 16.91 6.61 -2.94
N GLY A 122 15.57 6.49 -2.97
CA GLY A 122 14.74 6.69 -4.17
C GLY A 122 14.53 5.44 -5.03
N ASN A 123 14.84 4.23 -4.53
CA ASN A 123 14.50 2.97 -5.22
C ASN A 123 13.00 2.66 -5.02
N PRO A 124 12.26 2.16 -6.02
CA PRO A 124 10.84 1.81 -5.86
C PRO A 124 10.66 0.68 -4.83
N THR A 125 9.64 0.77 -3.97
CA THR A 125 9.46 -0.20 -2.88
C THR A 125 8.14 -0.95 -2.92
N CYS A 126 8.26 -2.27 -2.93
CA CYS A 126 7.13 -3.20 -3.01
C CYS A 126 7.21 -4.31 -1.95
N TYR A 127 6.09 -5.00 -1.77
CA TYR A 127 5.95 -6.26 -1.05
C TYR A 127 4.93 -7.11 -1.80
N LYS A 128 5.31 -8.32 -2.25
CA LYS A 128 4.42 -9.24 -2.99
C LYS A 128 3.72 -8.59 -4.22
N GLY A 129 4.48 -7.83 -5.03
CA GLY A 129 3.96 -7.23 -6.27
C GLY A 129 3.11 -5.97 -6.13
N ARG A 130 2.97 -5.42 -4.92
CA ARG A 130 2.20 -4.20 -4.59
C ARG A 130 3.00 -3.26 -3.70
N ALA A 131 2.53 -2.03 -3.52
CA ALA A 131 3.23 -0.96 -2.82
C ALA A 131 3.68 -1.33 -1.40
N ARG A 132 4.88 -0.87 -1.03
CA ARG A 132 5.42 -0.94 0.33
C ARG A 132 5.89 0.44 0.78
N LEU A 133 5.33 0.92 1.88
CA LEU A 133 5.76 2.11 2.58
C LEU A 133 6.99 1.76 3.44
N SER A 134 8.13 2.40 3.17
CA SER A 134 9.38 2.21 3.90
C SER A 134 9.55 3.27 5.00
N LEU A 135 10.11 2.90 6.15
CA LEU A 135 10.44 3.84 7.24
C LEU A 135 11.93 3.76 7.60
N PRO A 136 12.79 4.76 7.33
CA PRO A 136 12.52 5.93 6.49
C PRO A 136 12.26 5.55 5.03
N GLY A 137 11.77 6.51 4.26
CA GLY A 137 11.37 6.30 2.88
C GLY A 137 10.78 7.55 2.25
N ILE A 138 10.26 7.41 1.04
CA ILE A 138 9.69 8.51 0.26
C ILE A 138 8.34 8.08 -0.31
N ILE A 139 7.37 9.00 -0.29
CA ILE A 139 6.13 8.88 -1.07
C ILE A 139 6.09 10.05 -2.04
N LYS A 140 6.11 9.75 -3.34
CA LYS A 140 6.01 10.75 -4.40
C LYS A 140 4.59 10.74 -4.94
N LEU A 141 3.88 11.87 -4.91
CA LEU A 141 2.69 11.98 -5.75
C LEU A 141 3.12 12.15 -7.21
N VAL A 142 2.48 11.43 -8.12
CA VAL A 142 2.66 11.66 -9.57
C VAL A 142 1.49 12.39 -10.21
N ASN A 143 0.35 12.49 -9.50
CA ASN A 143 -0.96 12.86 -10.02
C ASN A 143 -1.82 13.57 -8.95
N GLY A 144 -2.14 14.87 -9.12
CA GLY A 144 -3.07 15.70 -8.30
C GLY A 144 -4.28 16.32 -9.07
N THR A 145 -5.50 16.27 -8.49
CA THR A 145 -6.68 17.14 -8.74
C THR A 145 -7.67 16.98 -7.59
N ILE A 146 -7.76 18.00 -6.73
CA ILE A 146 -8.74 18.09 -5.64
C ILE A 146 -9.89 18.97 -6.12
N ILE A 147 -11.13 18.56 -5.87
CA ILE A 147 -12.34 19.29 -6.23
C ILE A 147 -13.03 19.75 -4.94
N VAL A 148 -13.07 21.05 -4.71
CA VAL A 148 -13.75 21.66 -3.56
C VAL A 148 -15.05 22.31 -4.04
N THR A 149 -16.19 21.81 -3.57
CA THR A 149 -17.53 22.22 -4.01
C THR A 149 -18.15 23.29 -3.12
N ALA A 150 -17.70 23.42 -1.87
CA ALA A 150 -18.20 24.39 -0.90
C ALA A 150 -17.10 24.78 0.12
N PRO A 151 -17.08 26.03 0.63
CA PRO A 151 -16.00 26.52 1.49
C PRO A 151 -15.96 25.83 2.86
N SER A 152 -14.78 25.76 3.48
CA SER A 152 -14.57 25.14 4.81
C SER A 152 -13.41 25.82 5.55
N ASP A 153 -13.56 26.14 6.85
CA ASP A 153 -12.50 26.80 7.65
C ASP A 153 -11.51 25.78 8.23
N LEU A 154 -10.69 25.19 7.35
CA LEU A 154 -9.71 24.16 7.72
C LEU A 154 -8.61 24.67 8.66
N LYS A 155 -8.31 25.97 8.61
CA LYS A 155 -7.32 26.62 9.49
C LYS A 155 -7.79 26.67 10.95
N LYS A 156 -9.10 26.85 11.17
CA LYS A 156 -9.70 27.01 12.51
C LYS A 156 -10.29 25.72 13.07
N SER A 157 -10.84 24.85 12.21
CA SER A 157 -11.64 23.69 12.60
C SER A 157 -11.31 22.40 11.84
N GLY A 158 -10.22 22.38 11.07
CA GLY A 158 -9.74 21.21 10.32
C GLY A 158 -9.20 20.12 11.25
N ASP A 159 -9.94 19.01 11.34
CA ASP A 159 -9.61 17.81 12.10
C ASP A 159 -9.61 16.58 11.18
N VAL A 160 -8.51 15.83 11.11
CA VAL A 160 -8.48 14.52 10.48
C VAL A 160 -8.75 13.43 11.50
N LEU A 161 -9.82 12.68 11.27
CA LEU A 161 -10.24 11.52 12.04
C LEU A 161 -9.84 10.24 11.28
N MET A 162 -8.91 9.47 11.84
CA MET A 162 -8.39 8.25 11.22
C MET A 162 -9.19 7.01 11.62
N THR A 163 -9.40 6.13 10.66
CA THR A 163 -9.77 4.72 10.85
C THR A 163 -8.63 3.86 10.29
N LEU A 164 -7.94 3.14 11.17
CA LEU A 164 -6.75 2.35 10.85
C LEU A 164 -6.97 0.89 11.23
N THR A 165 -6.84 -0.01 10.25
CA THR A 165 -6.99 -1.45 10.46
C THR A 165 -5.73 -2.19 10.03
N LYS A 166 -5.13 -2.94 10.95
CA LYS A 166 -4.04 -3.87 10.65
C LYS A 166 -4.63 -5.22 10.22
N ASN A 167 -4.07 -5.83 9.18
CA ASN A 167 -4.39 -7.20 8.79
C ASN A 167 -3.76 -8.20 9.78
N SER A 168 -4.35 -8.32 10.98
CA SER A 168 -3.93 -9.27 12.01
C SER A 168 -5.11 -9.62 12.91
N ARG A 169 -5.33 -10.92 13.10
CA ARG A 169 -6.40 -11.50 13.93
C ARG A 169 -6.38 -11.02 15.39
N PHE A 170 -5.22 -10.56 15.88
CA PHE A 170 -5.02 -10.10 17.26
C PHE A 170 -5.04 -8.58 17.42
N VAL A 171 -5.00 -7.81 16.32
CA VAL A 171 -4.85 -6.34 16.36
C VAL A 171 -6.05 -5.64 15.72
N GLY A 172 -6.47 -6.06 14.53
CA GLY A 172 -7.61 -5.49 13.81
C GLY A 172 -7.59 -3.97 13.70
N THR A 173 -8.74 -3.34 13.94
CA THR A 173 -8.92 -1.89 13.91
C THR A 173 -8.39 -1.24 15.18
N VAL A 174 -7.34 -0.41 15.08
CA VAL A 174 -6.67 0.26 16.21
C VAL A 174 -7.12 1.71 16.40
N CYS A 175 -7.53 2.37 15.32
CA CYS A 175 -8.23 3.65 15.33
C CYS A 175 -9.54 3.48 14.59
N LYS A 176 -10.63 4.06 15.10
CA LYS A 176 -11.91 4.15 14.40
C LYS A 176 -12.49 5.54 14.59
N ASP A 177 -12.76 6.21 13.48
CA ASP A 177 -13.40 7.52 13.40
C ASP A 177 -12.74 8.54 14.34
N GLY A 178 -11.40 8.59 14.34
CA GLY A 178 -10.61 9.49 15.18
C GLY A 178 -10.39 9.04 16.63
N ASN A 179 -10.97 7.91 17.04
CA ASN A 179 -10.90 7.40 18.41
C ASN A 179 -10.11 6.09 18.46
N SER A 180 -9.21 5.93 19.42
CA SER A 180 -8.47 4.70 19.65
C SER A 180 -9.39 3.54 20.05
N LYS A 181 -8.96 2.33 19.67
CA LYS A 181 -9.55 1.04 20.03
C LYS A 181 -8.51 0.09 20.63
N SER A 182 -7.27 0.56 20.84
CA SER A 182 -6.15 -0.24 21.39
C SER A 182 -5.48 0.51 22.54
N ARG A 183 -5.19 -0.18 23.65
CA ARG A 183 -4.42 0.39 24.79
C ARG A 183 -2.97 0.75 24.44
N LEU A 184 -2.48 0.35 23.25
CA LEU A 184 -1.14 0.65 22.75
C LEU A 184 -1.10 1.88 21.84
N ILE A 185 -2.25 2.46 21.50
CA ILE A 185 -2.41 3.62 20.62
C ILE A 185 -3.21 4.68 21.37
N SER A 186 -2.65 5.87 21.53
CA SER A 186 -3.32 7.01 22.15
C SER A 186 -4.18 7.78 21.14
N ASP A 187 -5.19 8.52 21.60
CA ASP A 187 -6.16 9.19 20.71
C ASP A 187 -5.52 10.27 19.83
N ASP A 188 -4.41 10.88 20.25
CA ASP A 188 -3.58 11.82 19.46
C ASP A 188 -2.88 11.16 18.26
N LEU A 189 -2.83 9.83 18.19
CA LEU A 189 -2.43 9.12 16.98
C LEU A 189 -3.62 8.89 16.03
N CYS A 190 -4.85 8.85 16.56
CA CYS A 190 -6.05 8.62 15.77
C CYS A 190 -6.70 9.92 15.26
N ARG A 191 -6.51 11.06 15.95
CA ARG A 191 -7.04 12.38 15.55
C ARG A 191 -5.93 13.42 15.56
N HIS A 192 -5.81 14.15 14.45
CA HIS A 192 -4.85 15.24 14.25
C HIS A 192 -5.59 16.49 13.78
N SER A 193 -5.23 17.67 14.29
CA SER A 193 -5.66 18.93 13.65
C SER A 193 -4.73 19.24 12.48
N LEU A 194 -5.25 19.87 11.42
CA LEU A 194 -4.43 20.24 10.25
C LEU A 194 -3.54 21.47 10.52
N ALA A 195 -4.02 22.43 11.31
CA ALA A 195 -3.38 23.74 11.48
C ALA A 195 -1.91 23.76 11.99
N PRO A 196 -1.44 22.84 12.87
CA PRO A 196 -0.04 22.84 13.33
C PRO A 196 0.93 22.09 12.41
N ASP A 197 0.44 21.26 11.49
CA ASP A 197 1.23 20.31 10.71
C ASP A 197 1.30 20.63 9.20
N PHE A 198 0.50 21.59 8.71
CA PHE A 198 0.39 21.94 7.29
C PHE A 198 0.47 23.47 7.07
N GLU A 199 1.00 23.87 5.91
CA GLU A 199 1.13 25.27 5.51
C GLU A 199 -0.24 25.95 5.28
N GLU A 200 -0.36 27.23 5.64
CA GLU A 200 -1.63 27.97 5.65
C GLU A 200 -2.26 28.07 4.25
N GLU A 201 -1.40 28.14 3.25
CA GLU A 201 -1.70 28.15 1.82
C GLU A 201 -2.39 26.85 1.39
N LEU A 202 -1.96 25.68 1.88
CA LEU A 202 -2.64 24.41 1.61
C LEU A 202 -4.04 24.39 2.25
N LEU A 203 -4.16 24.86 3.49
CA LEU A 203 -5.43 24.87 4.21
C LEU A 203 -6.43 25.87 3.61
N THR A 204 -5.92 26.96 3.05
CA THR A 204 -6.70 27.95 2.29
C THR A 204 -7.15 27.38 0.94
N LEU A 205 -6.27 26.69 0.21
CA LEU A 205 -6.60 25.99 -1.04
C LEU A 205 -7.69 24.94 -0.81
N LEU A 206 -7.49 24.03 0.15
CA LEU A 206 -8.44 22.97 0.48
C LEU A 206 -9.76 23.51 1.09
N GLY A 207 -9.72 24.70 1.68
CA GLY A 207 -10.89 25.39 2.24
C GLY A 207 -11.68 26.26 1.24
N THR A 208 -11.16 26.47 0.03
CA THR A 208 -11.74 27.37 -0.99
C THR A 208 -12.40 26.58 -2.13
N PRO A 209 -13.60 26.95 -2.61
CA PRO A 209 -14.21 26.29 -3.76
C PRO A 209 -13.38 26.43 -5.05
N GLY A 210 -13.09 25.31 -5.71
CA GLY A 210 -12.22 25.27 -6.88
C GLY A 210 -11.89 23.85 -7.34
N ILE A 211 -11.05 23.77 -8.37
CA ILE A 211 -10.47 22.52 -8.89
C ILE A 211 -8.96 22.74 -8.97
N TYR A 212 -8.20 21.97 -8.21
CA TYR A 212 -6.78 22.22 -7.93
C TYR A 212 -5.93 21.02 -8.34
N ASP A 213 -5.29 21.09 -9.50
CA ASP A 213 -4.37 20.03 -9.97
C ASP A 213 -3.03 20.03 -9.23
N LEU A 214 -2.16 19.04 -9.50
CA LEU A 214 -0.87 18.92 -8.82
C LEU A 214 -0.04 20.19 -8.95
N THR A 215 0.09 20.70 -10.17
CA THR A 215 0.85 21.92 -10.47
C THR A 215 0.28 23.13 -9.73
N THR A 216 -1.04 23.21 -9.59
CA THR A 216 -1.71 24.25 -8.80
C THR A 216 -1.36 24.13 -7.32
N ILE A 217 -1.41 22.92 -6.75
CA ILE A 217 -1.08 22.68 -5.33
C ILE A 217 0.41 22.95 -5.07
N GLU A 218 1.34 22.44 -5.89
CA GLU A 218 2.79 22.66 -5.73
C GLU A 218 3.16 24.16 -5.79
N ASN A 219 2.55 24.92 -6.71
CA ASN A 219 2.85 26.36 -6.87
C ASN A 219 2.17 27.25 -5.82
N MET A 220 0.98 26.88 -5.33
CA MET A 220 0.24 27.70 -4.35
C MET A 220 0.61 27.36 -2.92
N ALA A 221 0.79 26.07 -2.60
CA ALA A 221 0.87 25.57 -1.23
C ALA A 221 2.28 25.23 -0.76
N GLY A 222 3.33 25.52 -1.54
CA GLY A 222 4.74 25.29 -1.19
C GLY A 222 5.19 23.83 -1.17
N VAL A 223 4.27 22.90 -0.91
CA VAL A 223 4.56 21.47 -0.78
C VAL A 223 4.78 20.82 -2.14
N GLY A 224 6.04 20.59 -2.49
CA GLY A 224 6.41 19.74 -3.62
C GLY A 224 5.91 18.31 -3.44
N ALA A 225 5.68 17.60 -4.55
CA ALA A 225 5.06 16.27 -4.60
C ALA A 225 5.87 15.10 -3.97
N VAL A 226 6.72 15.34 -2.97
CA VAL A 226 7.66 14.37 -2.37
C VAL A 226 7.60 14.44 -0.84
N ILE A 227 6.81 13.55 -0.24
CA ILE A 227 6.71 13.37 1.22
C ILE A 227 7.89 12.49 1.68
N LYS A 228 8.69 12.99 2.62
CA LYS A 228 9.76 12.20 3.27
C LYS A 228 9.24 11.57 4.56
N LEU A 229 9.44 10.27 4.70
CA LEU A 229 9.03 9.48 5.86
C LEU A 229 10.22 9.37 6.83
N GLU A 230 10.01 9.76 8.08
CA GLU A 230 11.04 9.71 9.12
C GLU A 230 11.34 8.26 9.57
N SER A 231 12.56 8.03 10.05
CA SER A 231 12.92 6.79 10.73
C SER A 231 12.21 6.69 12.09
N ILE A 232 11.88 5.47 12.50
CA ILE A 232 11.30 5.18 13.81
C ILE A 232 12.14 4.15 14.57
N ASN A 233 12.08 4.20 15.90
CA ASN A 233 12.79 3.25 16.76
C ASN A 233 12.31 1.81 16.53
N ALA A 234 13.12 0.82 16.91
CA ALA A 234 12.87 -0.59 16.63
C ALA A 234 11.55 -1.12 17.23
N ALA A 235 11.16 -0.68 18.43
CA ALA A 235 9.90 -1.11 19.06
C ALA A 235 8.69 -0.56 18.31
N SER A 236 8.70 0.72 17.95
CA SER A 236 7.69 1.31 17.07
C SER A 236 7.63 0.61 15.71
N ARG A 237 8.79 0.28 15.11
CA ARG A 237 8.87 -0.46 13.84
C ARG A 237 8.20 -1.82 13.94
N MET A 238 8.47 -2.59 15.00
CA MET A 238 7.86 -3.91 15.22
C MET A 238 6.32 -3.82 15.34
N LEU A 239 5.80 -2.75 15.97
CA LEU A 239 4.36 -2.52 16.07
C LEU A 239 3.72 -2.12 14.74
N VAL A 240 4.35 -1.24 13.94
CA VAL A 240 3.80 -0.79 12.65
C VAL A 240 4.11 -1.70 11.48
N LYS A 241 5.09 -2.61 11.56
CA LYS A 241 5.40 -3.53 10.45
C LYS A 241 4.21 -4.45 10.12
N GLY A 242 3.90 -4.61 8.85
CA GLY A 242 2.82 -5.48 8.35
C GLY A 242 1.84 -4.77 7.43
N ASP A 243 0.71 -5.42 7.15
CA ASP A 243 -0.33 -4.93 6.25
C ASP A 243 -1.36 -4.04 6.96
N TRP A 244 -1.67 -2.90 6.34
CA TRP A 244 -2.57 -1.87 6.88
C TRP A 244 -3.56 -1.34 5.84
N GLN A 245 -4.75 -0.97 6.32
CA GLN A 245 -5.74 -0.19 5.59
C GLN A 245 -5.99 1.12 6.34
N SER A 246 -6.00 2.24 5.61
CA SER A 246 -6.32 3.57 6.12
C SER A 246 -7.59 4.11 5.48
N ILE A 247 -8.49 4.64 6.30
CA ILE A 247 -9.55 5.55 5.88
C ILE A 247 -9.39 6.83 6.70
N SER A 248 -9.27 7.96 6.00
CA SER A 248 -9.13 9.28 6.62
C SER A 248 -10.44 10.05 6.41
N THR A 249 -10.95 10.70 7.45
CA THR A 249 -12.15 11.57 7.38
C THR A 249 -11.77 12.97 7.83
N LEU A 250 -11.92 13.98 6.97
CA LEU A 250 -11.68 15.38 7.31
C LEU A 250 -12.98 16.01 7.79
N VAL A 251 -12.91 16.64 8.96
CA VAL A 251 -13.98 17.40 9.57
C VAL A 251 -13.61 18.88 9.56
N SER A 252 -14.61 19.73 9.30
CA SER A 252 -14.53 21.19 9.48
C SER A 252 -15.89 21.68 9.95
N ASP A 253 -15.88 22.59 10.93
CA ASP A 253 -17.06 23.16 11.58
C ASP A 253 -18.07 22.10 12.08
N GLY A 254 -17.54 20.96 12.53
CA GLY A 254 -18.31 19.80 13.00
C GLY A 254 -18.94 18.93 11.90
N GLN A 255 -18.74 19.27 10.62
CA GLN A 255 -19.25 18.51 9.47
C GLN A 255 -18.13 17.70 8.81
N VAL A 256 -18.43 16.49 8.33
CA VAL A 256 -17.51 15.77 7.44
C VAL A 256 -17.47 16.50 6.10
N VAL A 257 -16.30 17.02 5.75
CA VAL A 257 -16.07 17.75 4.50
C VAL A 257 -15.35 16.92 3.45
N ALA A 258 -14.63 15.85 3.86
CA ALA A 258 -13.95 14.92 2.96
C ALA A 258 -13.81 13.54 3.60
N ARG A 259 -13.77 12.46 2.81
CA ARG A 259 -13.43 11.11 3.28
C ARG A 259 -12.86 10.25 2.16
N VAL A 260 -11.79 9.52 2.45
CA VAL A 260 -10.94 8.83 1.46
C VAL A 260 -10.36 7.51 2.00
N LYS A 261 -10.14 6.52 1.14
CA LYS A 261 -9.44 5.24 1.44
C LYS A 261 -8.06 5.21 0.78
N ALA A 262 -7.04 4.82 1.54
CA ALA A 262 -5.70 4.53 1.06
C ALA A 262 -5.21 3.15 1.59
N PRO A 263 -4.82 2.20 0.72
CA PRO A 263 -4.96 2.22 -0.74
C PRO A 263 -6.40 1.99 -1.20
N SER A 264 -6.77 2.52 -2.36
CA SER A 264 -8.04 2.22 -3.06
C SER A 264 -7.90 1.13 -4.13
N ASN A 265 -6.72 0.99 -4.73
CA ASN A 265 -6.35 -0.05 -5.71
C ASN A 265 -6.11 -1.45 -5.11
N GLY A 266 -6.57 -1.68 -3.89
CA GLY A 266 -6.44 -2.91 -3.13
C GLY A 266 -6.93 -2.74 -1.70
N ASP A 267 -6.72 -3.73 -0.85
CA ASP A 267 -7.17 -3.67 0.54
C ASP A 267 -6.10 -3.28 1.54
N TRP A 268 -4.83 -3.53 1.23
CA TRP A 268 -3.73 -3.36 2.19
C TRP A 268 -2.47 -2.75 1.55
N LEU A 269 -1.87 -1.80 2.26
CA LEU A 269 -0.51 -1.28 2.05
C LEU A 269 0.41 -1.92 3.08
N TYR A 270 1.57 -2.44 2.66
CA TYR A 270 2.55 -3.00 3.57
C TYR A 270 3.47 -1.90 4.11
N VAL A 271 3.72 -1.89 5.43
CA VAL A 271 4.60 -0.94 6.12
C VAL A 271 5.80 -1.70 6.70
N ASN A 272 7.01 -1.15 6.59
CA ASN A 272 8.25 -1.77 7.11
C ASN A 272 9.34 -0.76 7.52
#